data_AF-A0A850QKY2-F1
#
_entry.id   AF-A0A850QKY2-F1
#
_cell.length_a   1.000
_cell.length_b   1.000
_cell.length_c   1.000
_cell.angle_alpha   90.00
_cell.angle_beta   90.00
_cell.angle_gamma   90.00
#
_symmetry.space_group_name_H-M   'P 1'
#
loop_
_entity.id
_entity.type
_entity.pdbx_description
1 polymer ?
#
loop_
_entity_poly.entity_id
_entity_poly.type
_entity_poly.pdbx_seq_one_letter_code
_entity_poly.pdbx_strand_id
1 'polypeptide(L)'
;MIAIVLSIADLVFKTEVTAQGTGMISSIYSLLILIPSIAVGVRRLHDLDKSGWWMLIGIIPLIGAIVLIYFFVQDGQAGSNRFGPDPKNNDNNKDGILSV
;
A
#
# COMPACT_ATOMS: atom_id res chain seq x y z
N MET A 1 -10.67 -10.81 11.86
CA MET A 1 -12.15 -10.72 11.83
C MET A 1 -12.71 -11.14 10.48
N ILE A 2 -12.33 -10.47 9.37
CA ILE A 2 -12.88 -10.81 8.05
C ILE A 2 -12.52 -12.23 7.54
N ALA A 3 -11.31 -12.71 7.81
CA ALA A 3 -10.89 -14.07 7.43
C ALA A 3 -11.75 -15.17 8.10
N ILE A 4 -12.13 -14.98 9.37
CA ILE A 4 -13.00 -15.92 10.10
C ILE A 4 -14.39 -15.96 9.47
N VAL A 5 -14.93 -14.79 9.07
CA VAL A 5 -16.23 -14.70 8.41
C VAL A 5 -16.23 -15.43 7.07
N LEU A 6 -15.16 -15.29 6.28
CA LEU A 6 -15.02 -15.99 5.00
C LEU A 6 -14.93 -17.51 5.20
N SER A 7 -14.19 -17.98 6.20
CA SER A 7 -14.12 -19.40 6.54
C SER A 7 -15.47 -19.98 6.98
N ILE A 8 -16.27 -19.22 7.73
CA ILE A 8 -17.63 -19.64 8.10
C ILE A 8 -18.54 -19.69 6.87
N ALA A 9 -18.46 -18.69 5.98
CA ALA A 9 -19.23 -18.67 4.74
C ALA A 9 -18.89 -19.89 3.86
N ASP A 10 -17.61 -20.18 3.65
CA ASP A 10 -17.16 -21.32 2.85
C ASP A 10 -17.67 -22.66 3.43
N LEU A 11 -17.72 -22.80 4.77
CA LEU A 11 -18.28 -23.98 5.44
C LEU A 11 -19.81 -24.12 5.24
N VAL A 12 -20.55 -23.01 5.29
CA VAL A 12 -22.02 -23.00 5.10
C VAL A 12 -22.41 -23.33 3.67
N PHE A 13 -21.70 -22.77 2.69
CA PHE A 13 -21.95 -23.01 1.28
C PHE A 13 -21.32 -24.32 0.75
N LYS A 14 -20.50 -25.01 1.57
CA LYS A 14 -19.76 -26.23 1.20
C LYS A 14 -18.94 -26.05 -0.08
N THR A 15 -18.44 -24.84 -0.30
CA THR A 15 -17.71 -24.48 -1.51
C THR A 15 -16.25 -24.89 -1.38
N GLU A 16 -15.95 -26.18 -1.54
CA GLU A 16 -14.57 -26.67 -1.54
C GLU A 16 -13.96 -26.54 -2.95
N VAL A 17 -12.87 -25.78 -3.08
CA VAL A 17 -12.14 -25.59 -4.35
C VAL A 17 -10.83 -26.35 -4.38
N THR A 18 -10.32 -26.81 -3.23
CA THR A 18 -9.02 -27.49 -3.14
C THR A 18 -9.01 -28.48 -1.98
N ALA A 19 -8.25 -29.56 -2.11
CA ALA A 19 -8.08 -30.61 -1.09
C ALA A 19 -7.54 -30.12 0.28
N GLN A 20 -7.16 -28.84 0.40
CA GLN A 20 -6.66 -28.21 1.63
C GLN A 20 -7.68 -27.28 2.33
N GLY A 21 -8.96 -27.29 1.91
CA GLY A 21 -10.04 -26.60 2.63
C GLY A 21 -10.16 -25.10 2.41
N THR A 22 -9.47 -24.52 1.43
CA THR A 22 -9.71 -23.14 0.98
C THR A 22 -10.96 -23.10 0.10
N GLY A 23 -11.98 -22.36 0.53
CA GLY A 23 -13.22 -22.27 -0.22
C GLY A 23 -13.22 -21.21 -1.32
N MET A 24 -14.17 -21.35 -2.26
CA MET A 24 -14.26 -20.50 -3.45
C MET A 24 -14.45 -19.02 -3.12
N ILE A 25 -15.18 -18.71 -2.06
CA ILE A 25 -15.52 -17.34 -1.71
C ILE A 25 -14.29 -16.64 -1.15
N SER A 26 -13.53 -17.34 -0.28
CA SER A 26 -12.27 -16.82 0.24
C SER A 26 -11.23 -16.58 -0.86
N SER A 27 -11.16 -17.43 -1.89
CA SER A 27 -10.18 -17.25 -2.98
C SER A 27 -10.52 -16.09 -3.91
N ILE A 28 -11.79 -15.88 -4.25
CA ILE A 28 -12.22 -14.71 -5.02
C ILE A 28 -11.98 -13.43 -4.23
N TYR A 29 -12.32 -13.44 -2.94
CA TYR A 29 -12.14 -12.28 -2.07
C TYR A 29 -10.65 -11.88 -1.93
N SER A 30 -9.75 -12.86 -1.81
CA SER A 30 -8.31 -12.56 -1.70
C SER A 30 -7.77 -11.89 -2.96
N LEU A 31 -8.23 -12.29 -4.15
CA LEU A 31 -7.87 -11.65 -5.42
C LEU A 31 -8.42 -10.22 -5.53
N LEU A 32 -9.66 -10.00 -5.09
CA LEU A 32 -10.27 -8.66 -5.07
C LEU A 32 -9.51 -7.70 -4.16
N ILE A 33 -8.98 -8.18 -3.04
CA ILE A 33 -8.18 -7.36 -2.11
C ILE A 33 -6.72 -7.22 -2.54
N LEU A 34 -6.18 -8.15 -3.31
CA LEU A 34 -4.79 -8.11 -3.75
C LEU A 34 -4.46 -6.81 -4.49
N ILE A 35 -5.32 -6.41 -5.43
CA ILE A 35 -5.13 -5.19 -6.24
C ILE A 35 -5.10 -3.92 -5.37
N PRO A 36 -6.11 -3.60 -4.55
CA PRO A 36 -6.09 -2.40 -3.71
C PRO A 36 -4.97 -2.45 -2.66
N SER A 37 -4.59 -3.63 -2.16
CA SER A 37 -3.48 -3.77 -1.21
C SER A 37 -2.15 -3.35 -1.83
N ILE A 38 -1.87 -3.79 -3.05
CA ILE A 38 -0.68 -3.38 -3.82
C ILE A 38 -0.77 -1.89 -4.16
N ALA A 39 -1.95 -1.40 -4.57
CA ALA A 39 -2.15 0.00 -4.94
C ALA A 39 -1.87 0.97 -3.77
N VAL A 40 -2.29 0.64 -2.55
CA VAL A 40 -2.00 1.43 -1.35
C VAL A 40 -0.50 1.42 -1.03
N GLY A 41 0.16 0.26 -1.16
CA GLY A 41 1.62 0.14 -0.97
C GLY A 41 2.40 0.99 -1.98
N VAL A 42 2.00 0.98 -3.25
CA VAL A 42 2.60 1.81 -4.30
C VAL A 42 2.39 3.30 -4.03
N ARG A 43 1.21 3.72 -3.56
CA ARG A 43 0.97 5.12 -3.16
C ARG A 43 1.92 5.56 -2.04
N ARG A 44 2.11 4.73 -1.01
CA ARG A 44 3.05 5.02 0.08
C ARG A 44 4.51 5.10 -0.39
N LEU A 45 4.90 4.25 -1.33
CA LEU A 45 6.24 4.32 -1.95
C LEU A 45 6.39 5.60 -2.79
N HIS A 46 5.35 6.02 -3.50
CA HIS A 46 5.34 7.29 -4.23
C HIS A 46 5.46 8.50 -3.29
N ASP A 47 4.83 8.47 -2.11
CA ASP A 47 4.97 9.51 -1.09
C ASP A 47 6.46 9.69 -0.64
N LEU A 48 7.29 8.65 -0.82
CA LEU A 48 8.72 8.63 -0.49
C LEU A 48 9.66 8.89 -1.69
N ASP A 49 9.11 9.37 -2.81
CA ASP A 49 9.87 9.59 -4.07
C ASP A 49 10.50 8.30 -4.64
N LYS A 50 9.93 7.13 -4.30
CA LYS A 50 10.37 5.80 -4.80
C LYS A 50 9.42 5.27 -5.87
N SER A 51 9.95 4.47 -6.79
CA SER A 51 9.14 3.82 -7.82
C SER A 51 8.29 2.67 -7.25
N GLY A 52 7.08 2.48 -7.77
CA GLY A 52 6.21 1.35 -7.37
C GLY A 52 6.80 -0.04 -7.58
N TRP A 53 7.89 -0.16 -8.34
CA TRP A 53 8.67 -1.39 -8.51
C TRP A 53 9.27 -1.91 -7.18
N TRP A 54 9.48 -1.04 -6.19
CA TRP A 54 9.84 -1.44 -4.83
C TRP A 54 8.74 -2.22 -4.11
N MET A 55 7.53 -2.35 -4.65
CA MET A 55 6.54 -3.26 -4.08
C MET A 55 6.86 -4.73 -4.39
N LEU A 56 7.58 -5.01 -5.48
CA LEU A 56 7.90 -6.38 -5.91
C LEU A 56 8.89 -7.09 -4.98
N ILE A 57 9.73 -6.35 -4.25
CA ILE A 57 10.62 -6.97 -3.24
C ILE A 57 9.80 -7.67 -2.15
N GLY A 58 8.54 -7.28 -1.91
CA GLY A 58 7.64 -7.94 -0.98
C GLY A 58 7.29 -9.40 -1.34
N ILE A 59 7.58 -9.83 -2.58
CA ILE A 59 7.47 -11.23 -3.00
C ILE A 59 8.55 -12.09 -2.33
N ILE A 60 9.70 -11.50 -1.97
CA ILE A 60 10.76 -12.18 -1.24
C ILE A 60 10.41 -12.17 0.25
N PRO A 61 10.06 -13.32 0.85
CA PRO A 61 9.73 -13.37 2.26
C PRO A 61 10.92 -12.94 3.11
N LEU A 62 10.65 -12.35 4.27
CA LEU A 62 11.62 -11.81 5.23
C LEU A 62 12.32 -10.52 4.77
N ILE A 63 13.14 -10.57 3.71
CA ILE A 63 13.93 -9.40 3.25
C ILE A 63 13.01 -8.32 2.68
N GLY A 64 12.05 -8.71 1.84
CA GLY A 64 11.06 -7.79 1.28
C GLY A 64 10.22 -7.11 2.34
N ALA A 65 9.80 -7.88 3.34
CA ALA A 65 9.01 -7.38 4.46
C ALA A 65 9.80 -6.35 5.29
N ILE A 66 11.07 -6.63 5.62
CA ILE A 66 11.92 -5.71 6.39
C ILE A 66 12.14 -4.40 5.63
N VAL A 67 12.44 -4.47 4.33
CA VAL A 67 12.67 -3.26 3.52
C VAL A 67 11.38 -2.46 3.32
N LEU A 68 10.24 -3.11 3.11
CA LEU A 68 8.94 -2.43 3.02
C LEU A 68 8.52 -1.80 4.35
N ILE A 69 8.75 -2.48 5.48
CA ILE A 69 8.52 -1.91 6.81
C ILE A 69 9.42 -0.70 7.02
N TYR A 70 10.69 -0.78 6.65
CA TYR A 70 11.62 0.35 6.71
C TYR A 70 11.07 1.55 5.93
N PHE A 71 10.60 1.34 4.69
CA PHE A 71 9.97 2.41 3.91
C PHE A 71 8.67 2.93 4.54
N PHE A 72 7.81 2.06 5.08
CA PHE A 72 6.55 2.50 5.68
C PHE A 72 6.69 3.26 7.00
N VAL A 73 7.81 3.10 7.70
CA VAL A 73 8.12 3.83 8.94
C VAL A 73 8.82 5.17 8.66
N GLN A 74 9.39 5.36 7.47
CA GLN A 74 10.01 6.63 7.08
C GLN A 74 8.93 7.71 6.89
N ASP A 75 9.23 8.92 7.36
CA ASP A 75 8.42 10.08 7.03
C ASP A 75 8.48 10.36 5.52
N GLY A 76 7.35 10.77 4.94
CA GLY A 76 7.28 11.23 3.55
C GLY A 76 8.29 12.34 3.28
N GLN A 77 8.82 12.43 2.07
CA GLN A 77 9.76 13.51 1.70
C GLN A 77 9.12 14.88 1.99
N ALA A 78 9.83 15.73 2.75
CA ALA A 78 9.42 17.11 3.00
C ALA A 78 9.83 17.99 1.80
N GLY A 79 8.88 18.68 1.19
CA GLY A 79 9.08 19.49 -0.02
C GLY A 79 8.60 18.83 -1.32
N SER A 80 8.80 19.51 -2.46
CA SER A 80 8.36 19.04 -3.77
C SER A 80 9.07 17.74 -4.17
N ASN A 81 8.30 16.71 -4.51
CA ASN A 81 8.76 15.40 -4.98
C ASN A 81 8.55 15.31 -6.51
N ARG A 82 9.22 14.39 -7.22
CA ARG A 82 8.98 14.09 -8.65
C ARG A 82 7.51 13.81 -9.00
N PHE A 83 6.70 13.45 -8.00
CA PHE A 83 5.27 13.16 -8.13
C PHE A 83 4.35 14.38 -7.86
N GLY A 84 4.90 15.53 -7.45
CA GLY A 84 4.14 16.77 -7.30
C GLY A 84 4.72 17.75 -6.26
N PRO A 85 4.39 19.05 -6.35
CA PRO A 85 4.77 20.05 -5.36
C PRO A 85 4.02 19.86 -4.03
N ASP A 86 4.70 20.14 -2.92
CA ASP A 86 4.12 20.09 -1.57
C ASP A 86 3.13 21.25 -1.38
N PRO A 87 1.83 20.98 -1.14
CA PRO A 87 0.82 22.02 -0.92
C PRO A 87 1.03 22.81 0.38
N LYS A 88 2.00 22.43 1.23
CA LYS A 88 2.30 23.08 2.50
C LYS A 88 3.38 24.17 2.40
N ASN A 89 3.99 24.37 1.23
CA ASN A 89 4.90 25.48 1.00
C ASN A 89 4.11 26.74 0.65
N ASN A 90 3.61 27.44 1.66
CA ASN A 90 2.97 28.74 1.52
C ASN A 90 4.07 29.79 1.25
N ASP A 91 4.42 29.95 -0.01
CA ASP A 91 5.29 30.98 -0.61
C ASP A 91 4.74 32.43 -0.48
N ASN A 92 3.72 32.65 0.34
CA ASN A 92 3.01 33.93 0.44
C ASN A 92 3.67 35.02 1.30
N ASN A 93 4.96 34.95 1.68
CA ASN A 93 5.53 36.01 2.55
C ASN A 93 7.05 36.20 2.52
N LYS A 94 7.72 36.23 1.36
CA LYS A 94 9.12 36.74 1.30
C LYS A 94 9.48 37.62 0.09
N ASP A 95 8.59 37.78 -0.88
CA ASP A 95 9.02 38.33 -2.19
C ASP A 95 8.66 39.82 -2.37
N GLY A 96 7.91 40.42 -1.44
CA GLY A 96 7.34 41.77 -1.61
C GLY A 96 7.72 42.86 -0.61
N ILE A 97 8.55 42.57 0.41
CA ILE A 97 8.80 43.54 1.51
C ILE A 97 10.29 43.91 1.67
N LEU A 98 11.23 43.27 0.95
CA LEU A 98 12.67 43.58 1.05
C LEU A 98 13.29 44.25 -0.18
N SER A 99 12.47 44.82 -1.08
CA SER A 99 12.96 45.50 -2.29
C SER A 99 12.47 46.94 -2.49
N VAL A 100 12.09 47.65 -1.42
CA VAL A 100 11.73 49.08 -1.48
C VAL A 100 12.46 49.88 -0.41
#